data_AF-A0A1G6YYW6-F1
#
_entry.id   AF-A0A1G6YYW6-F1
#
_cell.length_a   1.000
_cell.length_b   1.000
_cell.length_c   1.000
_cell.angle_alpha   90.00
_cell.angle_beta   90.00
_cell.angle_gamma   90.00
#
_symmetry.space_group_name_H-M   'P 1'
#
loop_
_entity.id
_entity.type
_entity.pdbx_description
1 polymer ?
#
loop_
_entity_poly.entity_id
_entity_poly.type
_entity_poly.pdbx_seq_one_letter_code
_entity_poly.pdbx_strand_id
1 'polypeptide(L)' 'MQNVRAQLSELGERVFRNGEQFIVYRQGKPFFAMVPVPDAEMIRQVKASNKPE' A
#
# COMPACT_ATOMS: atom_id res chain seq x y z
N MET A 1 -23.55 -12.29 1.36
CA MET A 1 -22.77 -11.24 0.67
C MET A 1 -21.58 -10.90 1.56
N GLN A 2 -20.35 -11.05 1.08
CA GLN A 2 -19.17 -10.65 1.86
C GLN A 2 -19.16 -9.12 2.02
N ASN A 3 -19.00 -8.65 3.26
CA ASN A 3 -18.98 -7.24 3.56
C ASN A 3 -17.61 -6.68 3.17
N VAL A 4 -17.52 -6.03 2.01
CA VAL A 4 -16.29 -5.44 1.45
C VAL A 4 -15.57 -4.55 2.47
N ARG A 5 -16.32 -3.86 3.34
CA ARG A 5 -15.75 -3.04 4.41
C ARG A 5 -14.97 -3.87 5.44
N ALA A 6 -15.47 -5.06 5.79
CA ALA A 6 -14.80 -5.96 6.72
C ALA A 6 -13.47 -6.48 6.13
N GLN A 7 -13.47 -6.83 4.84
CA GLN A 7 -12.28 -7.28 4.12
C GLN A 7 -11.21 -6.17 4.03
N LEU A 8 -11.64 -4.94 3.75
CA LEU A 8 -10.73 -3.78 3.74
C LEU A 8 -10.16 -3.48 5.14
N SER A 9 -10.97 -3.63 6.18
CA SER A 9 -10.52 -3.46 7.56
C SER A 9 -9.48 -4.52 7.95
N GLU A 10 -9.71 -5.78 7.58
CA GLU A 10 -8.77 -6.87 7.83
C GLU A 10 -7.43 -6.67 7.11
N LEU A 11 -7.48 -6.24 5.84
CA LEU A 11 -6.27 -5.89 5.09
C LEU A 11 -5.51 -4.74 5.74
N GLY A 12 -6.21 -3.70 6.22
CA GLY A 12 -5.60 -2.59 6.95
C GLY A 12 -4.90 -3.05 8.22
N GLU A 13 -5.53 -3.91 9.02
CA GLU A 13 -4.94 -4.48 10.23
C GLU A 13 -3.68 -5.31 9.94
N ARG A 14 -3.69 -6.11 8.87
CA ARG A 14 -2.51 -6.90 8.46
C ARG A 14 -1.33 -6.02 8.06
N VAL A 15 -1.60 -4.97 7.26
CA VAL A 15 -0.56 -4.00 6.88
C VAL A 15 -0.01 -3.27 8.12
N PHE A 16 -0.89 -2.84 9.02
CA PHE A 16 -0.49 -2.07 10.20
C PHE A 16 0.24 -2.90 11.26
N ARG A 17 -0.29 -4.07 11.63
CA ARG A 17 0.25 -4.89 12.73
C ARG A 17 1.40 -5.78 12.31
N ASN A 18 1.31 -6.38 11.12
CA ASN A 18 2.26 -7.40 10.68
C ASN A 18 3.33 -6.82 9.75
N GLY A 19 3.20 -5.54 9.36
CA GLY A 19 4.07 -4.93 8.36
C GLY A 19 3.89 -5.54 6.96
N GLU A 20 2.76 -6.20 6.71
CA GLU A 20 2.50 -6.82 5.40
C GLU A 20 2.37 -5.76 4.31
N GLN A 21 2.79 -6.12 3.10
CA GLN A 21 2.70 -5.26 1.93
C GLN A 21 1.93 -6.00 0.82
N PHE A 22 0.98 -5.31 0.21
CA PHE A 22 0.14 -5.87 -0.85
C PHE A 22 0.26 -5.06 -2.12
N ILE A 23 0.42 -5.73 -3.25
CA ILE A 23 0.29 -5.12 -4.58
C ILE A 23 -1.03 -5.57 -5.17
N VAL A 24 -1.88 -4.62 -5.49
CA VAL A 24 -3.14 -4.86 -6.19
C VAL A 24 -2.91 -4.71 -7.68
N TYR A 25 -3.21 -5.77 -8.43
CA TYR A 25 -3.07 -5.82 -9.87
C TYR A 25 -4.42 -5.59 -10.56
N ARG A 26 -4.42 -4.80 -11.63
CA ARG A 26 -5.56 -4.62 -12.55
C ARG A 26 -5.08 -4.95 -13.96
N GLN A 27 -5.73 -5.92 -14.60
CA GLN A 27 -5.36 -6.40 -15.95
C GLN A 27 -3.87 -6.80 -16.05
N GLY A 28 -3.36 -7.50 -15.03
CA GLY A 28 -1.97 -7.96 -14.97
C GLY A 28 -0.94 -6.86 -14.68
N LYS A 29 -1.36 -5.59 -14.54
CA LYS A 29 -0.46 -4.47 -14.21
C LYS A 29 -0.65 -4.04 -12.76
N PRO A 30 0.44 -3.67 -12.05
CA PRO A 30 0.31 -3.11 -10.70
C PRO A 30 -0.51 -1.82 -10.78
N PHE A 31 -1.57 -1.73 -9.97
CA PHE A 31 -2.49 -0.60 -9.95
C PHE A 31 -2.25 0.28 -8.72
N PHE A 32 -2.23 -0.32 -7.52
CA PHE A 32 -1.77 0.35 -6.30
C PHE A 32 -1.12 -0.66 -5.36
N ALA A 33 -0.39 -0.14 -4.38
CA ALA A 33 0.15 -0.93 -3.28
C ALA A 33 -0.42 -0.42 -1.96
N MET A 34 -0.67 -1.33 -1.02
CA MET A 34 -0.89 -1.03 0.38
C MET A 34 0.37 -1.39 1.16
N VAL A 35 0.91 -0.41 1.86
CA VAL A 35 2.14 -0.52 2.65
C VAL A 35 1.95 0.21 3.98
N PRO A 36 2.75 -0.09 5.01
CA PRO A 36 2.79 0.72 6.21
C PRO A 36 3.02 2.21 5.91
N VAL A 37 2.42 3.09 6.71
CA VAL A 37 2.57 4.55 6.55
C VAL A 37 4.04 5.00 6.55
N PRO A 38 4.93 4.51 7.44
CA PRO A 38 6.34 4.87 7.40
C PRO A 38 7.02 4.57 6.07
N ASP A 39 6.70 3.43 5.46
CA ASP A 39 7.25 3.02 4.17
C ASP A 39 6.76 3.96 3.06
N ALA A 40 5.47 4.31 3.07
CA ALA A 40 4.91 5.27 2.12
C ALA A 40 5.58 6.65 2.22
N GLU A 41 5.84 7.13 3.43
CA GLU A 41 6.54 8.39 3.67
C GLU A 41 8.01 8.34 3.23
N MET A 42 8.71 7.24 3.51
CA MET A 42 10.09 7.04 3.04
C MET A 42 10.17 7.06 1.51
N ILE A 43 9.26 6.36 0.83
CA ILE A 43 9.18 6.35 -0.64
C ILE A 43 8.94 7.76 -1.18
N ARG A 44 8.09 8.56 -0.53
CA ARG A 44 7.84 9.96 -0.92
C ARG A 44 9.09 10.82 -0.80
N GLN A 45 9.83 10.68 0.29
CA GLN A 45 11.08 11.42 0.51
C GLN A 45 12.13 11.08 -0.55
N VAL A 46 12.36 9.78 -0.78
CA VAL A 46 13.32 9.32 -1.82
C VAL A 46 12.93 9.82 -3.21
N LYS A 47 11.63 9.79 -3.55
CA LYS A 47 11.14 10.31 -4.83
C LYS A 47 11.31 11.83 -4.95
N ALA A 48 11.14 12.58 -3.85
CA ALA A 48 11.37 14.01 -3.85
C ALA A 48 12.85 14.36 -4.07
N SER A 49 13.77 13.60 -3.46
CA SER A 49 15.21 13.79 -3.61
C SER A 49 15.74 13.42 -5.01
N ASN A 50 15.05 12.54 -5.74
CA ASN A 50 15.45 12.05 -7.05
C ASN A 50 14.76 12.74 -8.23
N LYS A 51 14.07 13.87 -8.02
CA LYS A 51 13.54 14.65 -9.14
C LYS A 51 14.71 15.33 -9.87
N PRO A 52 14.99 15.00 -11.15
CA PRO A 52 15.90 15.80 -11.94
C PRO A 52 15.30 17.19 -12.13
N GLU A 53 16.15 18.22 -12.02
CA GLU A 53 15.81 19.61 -12.34
C GLU A 53 15.31 19.76 -13.79
#